data_AF-A0A357Z749-F1
#
_entry.id   AF-A0A357Z749-F1
#
_cell.length_a   1.000
_cell.length_b   1.000
_cell.length_c   1.000
_cell.angle_alpha   90.00
_cell.angle_beta   90.00
_cell.angle_gamma   90.00
#
_symmetry.space_group_name_H-M   'P 1'
#
loop_
_entity.id
_entity.type
_entity.pdbx_description
1 polymer ?
#
loop_
_entity_poly.entity_id
_entity_poly.type
_entity_poly.pdbx_seq_one_letter_code
_entity_poly.pdbx_strand_id
1 'polypeptide(L)'
;AEYTDNSVVKIIPRGEGDEVTVEFFKLGKWVSVNDLAREFEKRGLTPDPYAQAAVNEADPVFADEHPNGTHWKDEDGNWCYVAFHRRVGKRVVGVYRNSRGWDDSWWFGGVRK
;
A
#
# COMPACT_ATOMS: atom_id res chain seq x y z
N ALA A 1 -14.07 6.33 -22.16
CA ALA A 1 -13.98 6.11 -20.71
C ALA A 1 -12.59 6.51 -20.28
N GLU A 2 -12.48 7.50 -19.40
CA GLU A 2 -11.21 7.84 -18.78
C GLU A 2 -10.90 6.72 -17.78
N TYR A 3 -9.82 5.96 -18.00
CA TYR A 3 -9.31 4.96 -17.03
C TYR A 3 -8.60 5.69 -15.88
N THR A 4 -9.28 6.67 -15.29
CA THR A 4 -8.82 7.30 -14.06
C THR A 4 -9.53 6.56 -12.94
N ASP A 5 -8.75 5.79 -12.16
CA ASP A 5 -9.18 5.14 -10.91
C ASP A 5 -9.52 6.18 -9.81
N ASN A 6 -10.05 7.35 -10.20
CA ASN A 6 -10.54 8.39 -9.30
C ASN A 6 -11.61 7.87 -8.35
N SER A 7 -12.38 6.85 -8.77
CA SER A 7 -13.30 6.14 -7.87
C SER A 7 -12.55 5.41 -6.76
N VAL A 8 -11.39 4.79 -7.05
CA VAL A 8 -10.54 4.11 -6.08
C VAL A 8 -9.87 5.11 -5.13
N VAL A 9 -9.46 6.28 -5.63
CA VAL A 9 -8.88 7.35 -4.80
C VAL A 9 -9.87 7.85 -3.74
N LYS A 10 -11.15 7.97 -4.08
CA LYS A 10 -12.20 8.44 -3.14
C LYS A 10 -12.47 7.52 -1.96
N ILE A 11 -12.09 6.25 -2.09
CA ILE A 11 -12.36 5.21 -1.09
C ILE A 11 -11.07 4.71 -0.41
N ILE A 12 -9.96 5.44 -0.59
CA ILE A 12 -8.73 5.14 0.14
C ILE A 12 -9.04 5.25 1.64
N PRO A 13 -8.85 4.19 2.44
CA PRO A 13 -9.08 4.27 3.86
C PRO A 13 -8.06 5.23 4.47
N ARG A 14 -8.53 6.05 5.42
CA ARG A 14 -7.69 6.91 6.24
C ARG A 14 -7.75 6.38 7.67
N GLY A 15 -6.59 6.11 8.27
CA GLY A 15 -6.54 5.73 9.67
C GLY A 15 -6.97 6.87 10.60
N GLU A 16 -7.18 6.52 11.86
CA GLU A 16 -7.53 7.46 12.93
C GLU A 16 -6.29 7.84 13.73
N GLY A 17 -6.24 9.07 14.23
CA GLY A 17 -5.15 9.59 15.06
C GLY A 17 -4.20 10.54 14.33
N ASP A 18 -3.68 11.52 15.08
CA ASP A 18 -2.76 12.54 14.54
C ASP A 18 -1.31 12.04 14.43
N GLU A 19 -0.91 11.12 15.31
CA GLU A 19 0.41 10.48 15.33
C GLU A 19 0.26 8.96 15.36
N VAL A 20 0.69 8.30 14.28
CA VAL A 20 0.67 6.85 14.14
C VAL A 20 2.05 6.34 13.74
N THR A 21 2.44 5.17 14.26
CA THR A 21 3.67 4.48 13.82
C THR A 21 3.32 3.55 12.67
N VAL A 22 3.95 3.77 11.51
CA VAL A 22 3.84 2.88 10.35
C VAL A 22 4.94 1.83 10.42
N GLU A 23 4.55 0.56 10.43
CA GLU A 23 5.44 -0.57 10.34
C GLU A 23 5.51 -1.07 8.89
N PHE A 24 6.74 -1.28 8.40
CA PHE A 24 6.98 -1.88 7.09
C PHE A 24 7.51 -3.30 7.22
N PHE A 25 7.01 -4.22 6.40
CA PHE A 25 7.52 -5.58 6.31
C PHE A 25 7.68 -6.04 4.87
N LYS A 26 8.63 -6.95 4.64
CA LYS A 26 8.87 -7.59 3.35
C LYS A 26 8.71 -9.10 3.46
N LEU A 27 8.09 -9.73 2.45
CA LEU A 27 7.91 -11.18 2.42
C LEU A 27 8.99 -11.91 1.62
N GLY A 28 9.68 -11.23 0.70
CA GLY A 28 10.77 -11.80 -0.09
C GLY A 28 10.33 -12.91 -1.05
N LYS A 29 9.03 -12.95 -1.38
CA LYS A 29 8.43 -13.89 -2.34
C LYS A 29 7.16 -13.27 -2.91
N TRP A 30 6.71 -13.79 -4.05
CA TRP A 30 5.39 -13.45 -4.59
C TRP A 30 4.29 -13.75 -3.55
N VAL A 31 3.33 -12.84 -3.42
CA VAL A 31 2.19 -12.97 -2.49
C VAL A 31 0.88 -12.59 -3.17
N SER A 32 -0.16 -13.41 -2.98
CA SER A 32 -1.50 -13.08 -3.44
C SER A 32 -2.09 -11.94 -2.59
N VAL A 33 -3.04 -11.17 -3.11
CA VAL A 33 -3.73 -10.13 -2.32
C VAL A 33 -4.43 -10.71 -1.09
N ASN A 34 -4.97 -11.93 -1.16
CA ASN A 34 -5.62 -12.55 0.00
C ASN A 34 -4.59 -13.03 1.04
N ASP A 35 -3.44 -13.50 0.58
CA ASP A 35 -2.35 -13.96 1.44
C ASP A 35 -1.70 -12.78 2.15
N LEU A 36 -1.51 -11.66 1.44
CA LEU A 36 -1.00 -10.43 2.02
C LEU A 36 -1.92 -9.92 3.13
N ALA A 37 -3.25 -9.99 2.95
CA ALA A 37 -4.20 -9.59 4.00
C ALA A 37 -4.03 -10.46 5.26
N ARG A 38 -3.80 -11.77 5.11
CA ARG A 38 -3.49 -12.65 6.24
C ARG A 38 -2.16 -12.31 6.90
N GLU A 39 -1.17 -11.85 6.14
CA GLU A 39 0.12 -11.40 6.68
C GLU A 39 0.00 -10.10 7.50
N PHE A 40 -0.88 -9.16 7.09
CA PHE A 40 -1.25 -7.99 7.88
C PHE A 40 -1.92 -8.39 9.20
N GLU A 41 -2.94 -9.26 9.13
CA GLU A 41 -3.64 -9.78 10.32
C GLU A 41 -2.69 -10.49 11.29
N LYS A 42 -1.83 -11.37 10.78
CA LYS A 42 -0.81 -12.09 11.57
C LYS A 42 0.14 -11.14 12.31
N ARG A 43 0.39 -9.95 11.75
CA ARG A 43 1.24 -8.93 12.36
C ARG A 43 0.47 -7.97 13.25
N GLY A 44 -0.87 -8.03 13.28
CA GLY A 44 -1.69 -7.05 14.00
C GLY A 44 -1.58 -5.66 13.38
N LEU A 45 -1.48 -5.59 12.05
CA LEU A 45 -1.37 -4.36 11.29
C LEU A 45 -2.65 -4.11 10.48
N THR A 46 -3.04 -2.84 10.37
CA THR A 46 -4.11 -2.35 9.52
C THR A 46 -3.50 -1.54 8.37
N PRO A 47 -3.88 -1.80 7.11
CA PRO A 47 -3.52 -0.94 5.98
C PRO A 47 -3.93 0.51 6.19
N ASP A 48 -2.98 1.44 6.10
CA ASP A 48 -3.23 2.89 6.12
C ASP A 48 -2.40 3.58 5.01
N PRO A 49 -2.97 3.71 3.80
CA PRO A 49 -2.34 4.38 2.68
C PRO A 49 -1.89 5.81 2.96
N TYR A 50 -2.61 6.57 3.79
CA TYR A 50 -2.27 7.97 4.06
C TYR A 50 -1.10 8.06 5.03
N ALA A 51 -1.09 7.27 6.11
CA ALA A 51 0.05 7.22 7.01
C ALA A 51 1.32 6.74 6.29
N GLN A 52 1.20 5.72 5.44
CA GLN A 52 2.31 5.25 4.61
C GLN A 52 2.80 6.32 3.62
N ALA A 53 1.90 7.07 3.00
CA ALA A 53 2.26 8.19 2.12
C ALA A 53 3.03 9.27 2.89
N ALA A 54 2.62 9.59 4.13
CA ALA A 54 3.29 10.57 4.97
C ALA A 54 4.74 10.15 5.30
N VAL A 55 5.00 8.86 5.52
CA VAL A 55 6.38 8.36 5.67
C VAL A 55 7.21 8.59 4.41
N ASN A 56 6.66 8.28 3.24
CA ASN A 56 7.37 8.48 1.96
C ASN A 56 7.55 9.98 1.61
N GLU A 57 6.67 10.86 2.09
CA GLU A 57 6.82 12.31 1.97
C GLU A 57 7.93 12.84 2.87
N ALA A 58 7.98 12.36 4.12
CA ALA A 58 9.01 12.74 5.09
C ALA A 58 10.40 12.17 4.74
N ASP A 59 10.46 10.96 4.18
CA ASP A 59 11.67 10.31 3.68
C ASP A 59 11.48 9.76 2.25
N PRO A 60 11.69 10.60 1.22
CA PRO A 60 11.59 10.17 -0.17
C PRO A 60 12.65 9.16 -0.59
N VAL A 61 13.77 9.04 0.13
CA VAL A 61 14.83 8.08 -0.17
C VAL A 61 14.39 6.67 0.23
N PHE A 62 13.60 6.55 1.31
CA PHE A 62 13.01 5.28 1.70
C PHE A 62 12.21 4.65 0.55
N ALA A 63 11.33 5.41 -0.12
CA ALA A 63 10.55 4.92 -1.25
C ALA A 63 11.39 4.62 -2.51
N ASP A 64 12.55 5.26 -2.64
CA ASP A 64 13.48 5.01 -3.75
C ASP A 64 14.20 3.66 -3.60
N GLU A 65 14.59 3.32 -2.37
CA GLU A 65 15.33 2.10 -2.04
C GLU A 65 14.41 0.92 -1.69
N HIS A 66 13.22 1.23 -1.18
CA HIS A 66 12.22 0.27 -0.71
C HIS A 66 10.88 0.54 -1.41
N PRO A 67 10.70 0.07 -2.67
CA PRO A 67 9.40 0.09 -3.33
C PRO A 67 8.34 -0.49 -2.40
N ASN A 68 7.31 0.30 -2.08
CA ASN A 68 6.39 -0.04 -1.00
C ASN A 68 4.92 0.21 -1.40
N GLY A 69 4.01 -0.51 -0.77
CA GLY A 69 2.59 -0.35 -1.01
C GLY A 69 1.74 -0.90 0.12
N THR A 70 0.44 -0.75 -0.01
CA THR A 70 -0.55 -1.40 0.85
C THR A 70 -1.84 -1.58 0.08
N HIS A 71 -2.79 -2.29 0.66
CA HIS A 71 -4.02 -2.70 -0.02
C HIS A 71 -5.24 -2.64 0.89
N TRP A 72 -6.42 -2.48 0.30
CA TRP A 72 -7.68 -2.45 1.00
C TRP A 72 -8.79 -3.05 0.14
N LYS A 73 -9.95 -3.29 0.74
CA LYS A 73 -11.15 -3.66 -0.01
C LYS A 73 -12.02 -2.43 -0.25
N ASP A 74 -12.55 -2.30 -1.46
CA ASP A 74 -13.63 -1.36 -1.75
C ASP A 74 -14.98 -1.83 -1.19
N GLU A 75 -16.01 -0.99 -1.34
CA GLU A 75 -17.38 -1.25 -0.85
C GLU A 75 -17.99 -2.54 -1.44
N ASP A 76 -17.55 -2.92 -2.66
CA ASP A 76 -17.96 -4.14 -3.35
C ASP A 76 -17.09 -5.35 -2.97
N GLY A 77 -16.11 -5.18 -2.08
CA GLY A 77 -15.20 -6.21 -1.62
C GLY A 77 -14.04 -6.53 -2.58
N ASN A 78 -13.82 -5.72 -3.62
CA ASN A 78 -12.69 -5.86 -4.54
C ASN A 78 -11.40 -5.32 -3.93
N TRP A 79 -10.28 -5.94 -4.27
CA TRP A 79 -8.96 -5.48 -3.83
C TRP A 79 -8.50 -4.25 -4.60
N CYS A 80 -8.16 -3.21 -3.84
CA CYS A 80 -7.52 -1.97 -4.29
C CYS A 80 -6.14 -1.85 -3.63
N TYR A 81 -5.24 -1.09 -4.25
CA TYR A 81 -3.93 -0.84 -3.69
C TYR A 81 -3.34 0.51 -4.08
N VAL A 82 -2.35 0.92 -3.30
CA VAL A 82 -1.42 2.01 -3.63
C VAL A 82 0.00 1.47 -3.63
N ALA A 83 0.81 1.93 -4.58
CA ALA A 83 2.21 1.58 -4.73
C ALA A 83 3.08 2.82 -4.97
N PHE A 84 4.15 2.93 -4.19
CA PHE A 84 5.19 3.96 -4.27
C PHE A 84 6.48 3.29 -4.74
N HIS A 85 6.97 3.70 -5.90
CA HIS A 85 8.19 3.09 -6.47
C HIS A 85 8.85 4.01 -7.49
N ARG A 86 10.03 3.60 -7.96
CA ARG A 86 10.71 4.23 -9.08
C ARG A 86 10.43 3.50 -10.38
N ARG A 87 10.18 4.26 -11.45
CA ARG A 87 10.10 3.76 -12.82
C ARG A 87 10.84 4.70 -13.77
N VAL A 88 11.86 4.18 -14.45
CA VAL A 88 12.68 4.90 -15.44
C VAL A 88 13.11 6.30 -14.94
N GLY A 89 13.84 6.31 -13.82
CA GLY A 89 14.38 7.55 -13.23
C GLY A 89 13.36 8.48 -12.56
N LYS A 90 12.06 8.17 -12.61
CA LYS A 90 10.98 8.95 -11.99
C LYS A 90 10.41 8.23 -10.78
N ARG A 91 9.91 9.00 -9.81
CA ARG A 91 9.06 8.49 -8.72
C ARG A 91 7.63 8.38 -9.22
N VAL A 92 6.97 7.28 -8.85
CA VAL A 92 5.62 6.94 -9.31
C VAL A 92 4.78 6.56 -8.09
N VAL A 93 3.59 7.15 -8.02
CA VAL A 93 2.50 6.69 -7.17
C VAL A 93 1.42 6.10 -8.08
N GLY A 94 1.09 4.83 -7.88
CA GLY A 94 0.06 4.14 -8.62
C GLY A 94 -1.06 3.68 -7.70
N VAL A 95 -2.30 4.03 -8.03
CA VAL A 95 -3.50 3.57 -7.32
C VAL A 95 -4.35 2.79 -8.31
N TYR A 96 -4.65 1.53 -7.99
CA TYR A 96 -5.37 0.65 -8.91
C TYR A 96 -6.27 -0.34 -8.18
N ARG A 97 -7.25 -0.88 -8.91
CA ARG A 97 -7.97 -2.10 -8.55
C ARG A 97 -7.26 -3.32 -9.18
N ASN A 98 -6.83 -4.29 -8.39
CA ASN A 98 -6.15 -5.50 -8.87
C ASN A 98 -6.29 -6.65 -7.88
N SER A 99 -6.56 -7.85 -8.41
CA SER A 99 -6.77 -9.07 -7.64
C SER A 99 -5.61 -10.07 -7.69
N ARG A 100 -4.52 -9.77 -8.41
CA ARG A 100 -3.45 -10.76 -8.66
C ARG A 100 -2.53 -10.94 -7.45
N GLY A 101 -1.81 -9.90 -7.06
CA GLY A 101 -0.79 -10.00 -6.02
C GLY A 101 0.41 -9.09 -6.28
N TRP A 102 1.47 -9.32 -5.51
CA TRP A 102 2.69 -8.54 -5.50
C TRP A 102 3.89 -9.46 -5.67
N ASP A 103 4.90 -9.00 -6.40
CA ASP A 103 6.18 -9.71 -6.51
C ASP A 103 7.02 -9.56 -5.22
N ASP A 104 8.19 -10.19 -5.21
CA ASP A 104 9.09 -10.29 -4.07
C ASP A 104 9.85 -8.99 -3.74
N SER A 105 9.79 -7.97 -4.61
CA SER A 105 10.52 -6.72 -4.43
C SER A 105 9.84 -5.76 -3.45
N TRP A 106 8.54 -5.93 -3.21
CA TRP A 106 7.69 -4.98 -2.48
C TRP A 106 7.78 -5.08 -0.95
N TRP A 107 7.78 -3.91 -0.33
CA TRP A 107 7.53 -3.72 1.09
C TRP A 107 6.07 -3.33 1.33
N PHE A 108 5.54 -3.70 2.49
CA PHE A 108 4.14 -3.48 2.84
C PHE A 108 4.03 -2.66 4.11
N GLY A 109 3.32 -1.53 4.04
CA GLY A 109 3.13 -0.61 5.15
C GLY A 109 1.75 -0.78 5.81
N GLY A 110 1.71 -0.71 7.14
CA GLY A 110 0.48 -0.64 7.92
C GLY A 110 0.72 -0.04 9.30
N VAL A 111 -0.36 0.37 9.94
CA VAL A 111 -0.37 0.90 11.31
C VAL A 111 -0.75 -0.20 12.29
N ARG A 112 -0.27 -0.11 13.53
CA ARG A 112 -0.64 -1.06 14.59
C ARG A 112 -2.13 -0.97 14.89
N LYS A 113 -2.78 -2.13 15.03
CA LYS A 113 -4.15 -2.24 15.59
C LYS A 113 -4.20 -1.83 17.06
#